data_AF-A0A0C9SES2-F1
#
_entry.id   AF-A0A0C9SES2-F1
#
_cell.length_a   1.000
_cell.length_b   1.000
_cell.length_c   1.000
_cell.angle_alpha   90.00
_cell.angle_beta   90.00
_cell.angle_gamma   90.00
#
_symmetry.space_group_name_H-M   'P 1'
#
loop_
_entity.id
_entity.type
_entity.pdbx_description
1 polymer ?
#
loop_
_entity_poly.entity_id
_entity_poly.type
_entity_poly.pdbx_seq_one_letter_code
_entity_poly.pdbx_strand_id
1 'polypeptide(L)'
;MDAIIAMFCLLLRIVASQGQRIVHPRLFHERSNSGALVLRIDDHLTLSLTKASVAAETLRFRSIREGTIYEEFIKGSEVEESLYEDKEKLATISLALGADGVKVNGFLSP
;
A
#
# COMPACT_ATOMS: atom_id res chain seq x y z
N MET A 1 8.07 -37.97 17.88
CA MET A 1 8.57 -36.57 17.84
C MET A 1 8.46 -36.02 16.42
N ASP A 2 8.72 -36.86 15.40
CA ASP A 2 8.75 -36.48 13.99
C ASP A 2 7.37 -36.11 13.40
N ALA A 3 6.29 -36.75 13.84
CA ALA A 3 4.93 -36.46 13.37
C ALA A 3 4.41 -35.09 13.83
N ILE A 4 4.79 -34.64 15.03
CA ILE A 4 4.39 -33.34 15.58
C ILE A 4 5.15 -32.22 14.86
N ILE A 5 6.44 -32.43 14.59
CA ILE A 5 7.26 -31.51 13.81
C ILE A 5 6.73 -31.43 12.37
N ALA A 6 6.39 -32.56 11.73
CA ALA A 6 5.81 -32.58 10.39
C ALA A 6 4.46 -31.86 10.32
N MET A 7 3.59 -32.04 11.32
CA MET A 7 2.30 -31.34 11.41
C MET A 7 2.47 -29.83 11.60
N PHE A 8 3.42 -29.41 12.45
CA PHE A 8 3.73 -28.00 12.65
C PHE A 8 4.36 -27.37 11.39
N CYS A 9 5.24 -28.09 10.69
CA CYS A 9 5.78 -27.67 9.40
C CYS A 9 4.70 -27.56 8.31
N LEU A 10 3.71 -28.45 8.30
CA LEU A 10 2.59 -28.38 7.35
C LEU A 10 1.71 -27.15 7.60
N LEU A 11 1.41 -26.85 8.87
CA LEU A 11 0.66 -25.65 9.27
C LEU A 11 1.40 -24.35 8.93
N LEU A 12 2.72 -24.31 9.13
CA LEU A 12 3.57 -23.17 8.75
C LEU A 12 3.59 -22.95 7.22
N ARG A 13 3.55 -24.00 6.41
CA ARG A 13 3.49 -23.88 4.94
C ARG A 13 2.15 -23.31 4.44
N ILE A 14 1.04 -23.59 5.13
CA ILE A 14 -0.27 -23.03 4.80
C ILE A 14 -0.29 -21.51 5.07
N VAL A 15 0.37 -21.05 6.13
CA VAL A 15 0.50 -19.61 6.45
C VAL A 15 1.43 -18.89 5.46
N ALA A 16 2.37 -19.59 4.83
CA ALA A 16 3.45 -19.00 4.04
C ALA A 16 3.17 -18.83 2.53
N SER A 17 1.97 -19.12 2.02
CA SER A 17 1.65 -18.90 0.60
C SER A 17 0.89 -17.59 0.37
N GLN A 18 1.49 -16.44 0.69
CA GLN A 18 1.05 -15.17 0.12
C GLN A 18 1.64 -15.05 -1.29
N GLY A 19 1.09 -15.85 -2.22
CA GLY A 19 1.51 -15.84 -3.61
C GLY A 19 1.17 -14.53 -4.30
N GLN A 20 2.02 -14.09 -5.23
CA GLN A 20 1.72 -12.96 -6.09
C GLN A 20 0.44 -13.27 -6.90
N ARG A 21 -0.62 -12.51 -6.67
CA ARG A 21 -1.91 -12.64 -7.37
C ARG A 21 -2.04 -11.56 -8.43
N ILE A 22 -2.41 -11.96 -9.65
CA ILE A 22 -2.76 -11.02 -10.70
C ILE A 22 -4.20 -10.55 -10.46
N VAL A 23 -4.40 -9.23 -10.45
CA VAL A 23 -5.69 -8.56 -10.28
C VAL A 23 -5.86 -7.48 -11.34
N HIS A 24 -7.08 -7.01 -11.55
CA HIS A 24 -7.40 -5.98 -12.53
C HIS A 24 -8.01 -4.75 -11.84
N PRO A 25 -7.16 -3.88 -11.27
CA PRO A 25 -7.63 -2.76 -10.49
C PRO A 25 -8.37 -1.75 -11.36
N ARG A 26 -9.41 -1.14 -10.81
CA ARG A 26 -10.17 -0.06 -11.44
C ARG A 26 -10.28 1.12 -10.48
N LEU A 27 -9.92 2.30 -10.96
CA LEU A 27 -10.01 3.54 -10.22
C LEU A 27 -11.20 4.35 -10.74
N PHE A 28 -12.05 4.80 -9.82
CA PHE A 28 -13.22 5.62 -10.11
C PHE A 28 -13.13 6.91 -9.31
N HIS A 29 -13.64 7.99 -9.88
CA HIS A 29 -13.89 9.22 -9.13
C HIS A 29 -15.31 9.14 -8.55
N GLU A 30 -15.46 9.49 -7.28
CA GLU A 30 -16.77 9.65 -6.70
C GLU A 30 -17.51 10.80 -7.41
N ARG A 31 -18.84 10.69 -7.51
CA ARG A 31 -19.69 11.72 -8.16
C ARG A 31 -20.18 12.79 -7.19
N SER A 32 -19.78 12.72 -5.92
CA SER A 32 -20.07 13.73 -4.91
C SER A 32 -18.98 14.82 -4.92
N ASN A 33 -19.20 15.89 -4.16
CA ASN A 33 -18.22 16.98 -4.03
C ASN A 33 -17.03 16.62 -3.10
N SER A 34 -16.92 15.36 -2.65
CA SER A 34 -15.85 14.92 -1.73
C SER A 34 -14.47 14.91 -2.38
N GLY A 35 -14.39 14.75 -3.70
CA GLY A 35 -13.14 14.51 -4.41
C GLY A 35 -12.51 13.15 -4.08
N ALA A 36 -13.25 12.24 -3.44
CA ALA A 36 -12.76 10.91 -3.09
C ALA A 36 -12.62 10.01 -4.32
N LEU A 37 -11.70 9.06 -4.21
CA LEU A 37 -11.46 8.03 -5.22
C LEU A 37 -11.97 6.69 -4.69
N VAL A 38 -12.49 5.84 -5.57
CA VAL A 38 -12.80 4.44 -5.26
C VAL A 38 -11.86 3.56 -6.05
N LEU A 39 -11.02 2.81 -5.36
CA LEU A 39 -10.12 1.84 -5.96
C LEU A 39 -10.65 0.43 -5.71
N ARG A 40 -11.17 -0.22 -6.74
CA ARG A 40 -11.51 -1.65 -6.68
C ARG A 40 -10.31 -2.46 -7.15
N ILE A 41 -9.71 -3.23 -6.25
CA ILE A 41 -8.55 -4.08 -6.54
C ILE A 41 -9.04 -5.42 -7.10
N ASP A 42 -10.00 -6.05 -6.43
CA ASP A 42 -10.72 -7.24 -6.88
C ASP A 42 -12.16 -7.25 -6.34
N ASP A 43 -12.85 -8.38 -6.48
CA ASP A 43 -14.25 -8.54 -6.03
C ASP A 43 -14.44 -8.52 -4.50
N HIS A 44 -13.35 -8.63 -3.74
CA HIS A 44 -13.35 -8.68 -2.27
C HIS A 44 -12.72 -7.44 -1.64
N LEU A 45 -11.90 -6.69 -2.38
CA LEU A 45 -11.20 -5.52 -1.88
C LEU A 45 -11.50 -4.28 -2.71
N THR A 46 -12.27 -3.38 -2.11
CA THR A 46 -12.53 -2.02 -2.63
C THR A 46 -12.15 -1.01 -1.56
N LEU A 47 -11.34 -0.02 -1.91
CA LEU A 47 -10.91 1.06 -1.03
C LEU A 47 -11.65 2.35 -1.37
N SER A 48 -12.13 3.05 -0.34
CA SER A 48 -12.65 4.41 -0.43
C SER A 48 -11.56 5.37 0.02
N LEU A 49 -10.98 6.09 -0.92
CA LEU A 49 -9.73 6.81 -0.75
C LEU A 49 -9.98 8.30 -0.63
N THR A 50 -9.49 8.88 0.46
CA THR A 50 -9.39 10.32 0.65
C THR A 50 -7.92 10.73 0.66
N LYS A 51 -7.63 12.00 0.38
CA LYS A 51 -6.28 12.53 0.52
C LYS A 51 -5.79 12.33 1.94
N ALA A 52 -4.64 11.67 2.09
CA ALA A 52 -3.94 11.61 3.36
C ALA A 52 -3.22 12.94 3.61
N SER A 53 -2.89 13.22 4.87
CA SER A 53 -2.06 14.37 5.23
C SER A 53 -0.77 13.93 5.93
N VAL A 54 0.33 14.58 5.58
CA VAL A 54 1.64 14.34 6.17
C VAL A 54 1.92 15.42 7.21
N ALA A 55 1.96 15.02 8.48
CA ALA A 55 2.12 15.96 9.59
C ALA A 55 3.48 16.68 9.62
N ALA A 56 4.53 16.07 9.06
CA ALA A 56 5.87 16.63 9.06
C ALA A 56 6.13 17.46 7.80
N GLU A 57 6.62 18.69 7.97
CA GLU A 57 6.99 19.56 6.84
C GLU A 57 8.15 18.99 6.03
N THR A 58 9.10 18.31 6.69
CA THR A 58 10.25 17.66 6.05
C THR A 58 10.47 16.28 6.64
N LEU A 59 10.62 15.29 5.76
CA LEU A 59 10.94 13.91 6.07
C LEU A 59 12.40 13.64 5.73
N ARG A 60 13.10 12.95 6.63
CA ARG A 60 14.47 12.50 6.40
C ARG A 60 14.47 11.01 6.06
N PHE A 61 14.73 10.69 4.81
CA PHE A 61 14.90 9.32 4.34
C PHE A 61 16.36 8.91 4.46
N ARG A 62 16.58 7.72 5.02
CA ARG A 62 17.89 7.10 5.11
C ARG A 62 17.84 5.74 4.43
N SER A 63 18.68 5.53 3.43
CA SER A 63 18.83 4.24 2.77
C SER A 63 20.27 3.76 2.86
N ILE A 64 20.47 2.45 2.91
CA ILE A 64 21.80 1.83 2.95
C ILE A 64 21.98 1.08 1.64
N ARG A 65 23.01 1.43 0.86
CA ARG A 65 23.39 0.72 -0.36
C ARG A 65 24.88 0.44 -0.29
N GLU A 66 25.25 -0.83 -0.44
CA GLU A 66 26.66 -1.27 -0.42
C GLU A 66 27.42 -0.78 0.84
N GLY A 67 26.75 -0.77 2.00
CA GLY A 67 27.32 -0.29 3.27
C GLY A 67 27.41 1.24 3.40
N THR A 68 27.08 2.00 2.37
CA THR A 68 27.04 3.47 2.41
C THR A 68 25.65 3.96 2.79
N ILE A 69 25.60 4.93 3.71
CA ILE A 69 24.37 5.59 4.11
C ILE A 69 24.10 6.78 3.17
N TYR A 70 22.95 6.77 2.53
CA TYR A 70 22.42 7.87 1.73
C TYR A 70 21.30 8.54 2.52
N GLU A 71 21.36 9.86 2.61
CA GLU A 71 20.33 10.67 3.26
C GLU A 71 19.67 11.60 2.24
N GLU A 72 18.35 11.68 2.31
CA GLU A 72 17.53 12.54 1.48
C GLU A 72 16.52 13.27 2.36
N PHE A 73 16.34 14.57 2.11
CA PHE A 73 15.35 15.39 2.78
C PHE A 73 14.24 15.69 1.78
N ILE A 74 13.05 15.19 2.04
CA ILE A 74 11.88 15.30 1.16
C ILE A 74 10.84 16.16 1.86
N LYS A 75 10.18 17.06 1.13
CA LYS A 75 9.09 17.85 1.71
C LYS A 75 7.89 16.94 1.99
N GLY A 76 7.24 17.10 3.13
CA GLY A 76 6.03 16.33 3.46
C GLY A 76 4.93 16.50 2.42
N SER A 77 4.79 17.72 1.88
CA SER A 77 3.84 18.04 0.81
C SER A 77 4.07 17.21 -0.46
N GLU A 78 5.33 16.93 -0.82
CA GLU A 78 5.67 16.12 -2.00
C GLU A 78 5.22 14.67 -1.82
N VAL A 79 5.30 14.13 -0.60
CA VAL A 79 4.76 12.81 -0.29
C VAL A 79 3.23 12.83 -0.31
N GLU A 80 2.61 13.89 0.23
CA GLU A 80 1.16 14.07 0.30
C GLU A 80 0.49 14.11 -1.09
N GLU A 81 1.19 14.59 -2.12
CA GLU A 81 0.69 14.67 -3.51
C GLU A 81 0.24 13.34 -4.09
N SER A 82 0.81 12.21 -3.65
CA SER A 82 0.44 10.88 -4.12
C SER A 82 -0.24 10.02 -3.06
N LEU A 83 -0.31 10.49 -1.81
CA LEU A 83 -0.74 9.69 -0.67
C LEU A 83 -2.26 9.78 -0.42
N TYR A 84 -2.86 8.62 -0.22
CA TYR A 84 -4.28 8.44 0.06
C TYR A 84 -4.48 7.45 1.20
N GLU A 85 -5.62 7.57 1.88
CA GLU A 85 -6.03 6.69 2.96
C GLU A 85 -7.47 6.21 2.79
N ASP A 86 -7.73 4.96 3.17
CA ASP A 86 -9.07 4.46 3.50
C ASP A 86 -9.10 4.29 5.03
N LYS A 87 -9.74 5.23 5.72
CA LYS A 87 -9.76 5.26 7.19
C LYS A 87 -10.53 4.09 7.79
N GLU A 88 -11.58 3.64 7.11
CA GLU A 88 -12.40 2.51 7.58
C GLU A 88 -11.64 1.20 7.48
N LYS A 89 -10.82 1.04 6.44
CA LYS A 89 -9.99 -0.16 6.23
C LYS A 89 -8.55 -0.02 6.72
N LEU A 90 -8.22 1.10 7.35
CA LEU A 90 -6.87 1.41 7.84
C LEU A 90 -5.80 1.14 6.77
N ALA A 91 -6.09 1.58 5.54
CA ALA A 91 -5.20 1.44 4.40
C ALA A 91 -4.50 2.76 4.10
N THR A 92 -3.22 2.69 3.77
CA THR A 92 -2.46 3.84 3.24
C THR A 92 -1.82 3.43 1.94
N ILE A 93 -2.11 4.18 0.87
CA ILE A 93 -1.62 3.88 -0.47
C ILE A 93 -1.03 5.12 -1.13
N SER A 94 -0.01 4.91 -1.95
CA SER A 94 0.48 5.88 -2.93
C SER A 94 -0.07 5.51 -4.31
N LEU A 95 -0.67 6.49 -4.97
CA LEU A 95 -1.19 6.38 -6.34
C LEU A 95 -0.33 7.20 -7.29
N ALA A 96 0.09 6.57 -8.38
CA ALA A 96 0.71 7.25 -9.51
C ALA A 96 -0.07 6.93 -10.79
N LEU A 97 -0.58 7.97 -11.45
CA LEU A 97 -1.24 7.87 -12.75
C LEU A 97 -0.18 7.97 -13.85
N GLY A 98 -0.10 6.96 -14.72
CA GLY A 98 0.78 6.92 -15.88
C GLY A 98 0.01 6.69 -17.17
N ALA A 99 0.71 6.72 -18.31
CA ALA A 99 0.10 6.47 -19.62
C ALA A 99 -0.52 5.06 -19.73
N ASP A 100 0.07 4.09 -19.02
CA ASP A 100 -0.35 2.68 -19.03
C ASP A 100 -1.37 2.33 -17.92
N GLY A 101 -1.88 3.33 -17.20
CA GLY A 101 -2.89 3.14 -16.16
C GLY A 101 -2.44 3.62 -14.77
N VAL A 102 -2.91 2.95 -13.73
CA VAL A 102 -2.64 3.33 -12.33
C VAL A 102 -1.63 2.38 -11.70
N LYS A 103 -0.58 2.94 -11.11
CA LYS A 103 0.34 2.23 -10.24
C LYS A 103 -0.06 2.48 -8.79
N VAL A 104 -0.23 1.40 -8.04
CA VAL A 104 -0.65 1.43 -6.64
C VAL A 104 0.40 0.71 -5.81
N ASN A 105 0.90 1.38 -4.77
CA ASN A 105 1.72 0.78 -3.72
C ASN A 105 1.10 1.15 -2.38
N GLY A 106 1.15 0.26 -1.40
CA GLY A 106 0.63 0.61 -0.08
C GLY A 106 0.61 -0.54 0.89
N PHE A 107 0.07 -0.23 2.07
CA PHE A 107 -0.12 -1.17 3.16
C PHE A 107 -1.60 -1.24 3.50
N LEU A 108 -2.07 -2.46 3.71
CA LEU A 108 -3.37 -2.76 4.27
C LEU A 108 -3.11 -3.28 5.68
N SER A 109 -3.78 -2.70 6.67
CA SER A 109 -3.74 -3.28 8.01
C SER A 109 -4.46 -4.65 8.01
N PRO A 110 -3.98 -5.64 8.79
CA PRO A 110 -4.63 -6.96 8.92
C PRO A 110 -6.06 -6.90 9.41
#